data_AF-A0A2H0D9J7-F1
#
_entry.id   AF-A0A2H0D9J7-F1
#
_cell.length_a   1.000
_cell.length_b   1.000
_cell.length_c   1.000
_cell.angle_alpha   90.00
_cell.angle_beta   90.00
_cell.angle_gamma   90.00
#
_symmetry.space_group_name_H-M   'P 1'
#
loop_
_entity.id
_entity.type
_entity.pdbx_description
1 polymer ?
#
loop_
_entity_poly.entity_id
_entity_poly.type
_entity_poly.pdbx_seq_one_letter_code
_entity_poly.pdbx_strand_id
1 'polypeptide(L)'
;MLHNLLYTLCLMVIMTIQTIAQQNWVPFLLQTKTKPTINLTASNSGTVSFTVQINGMETSHRKVGVSAYQKLSIPDGEVMTQEGLPQVPMITKLIAIPDCGDVSISVSRSNELQFTNYNVLPSPRYEKKKSPDGSDELKEVFEENKSVYSSNADFPGKYGEIIETGYVRGQKVARCNLPCTIQSRKQKN
;
A
#
# COMPACT_ATOMS: atom_id res chain seq x y z
N MET A 1 -22.75 50.37 -8.21
CA MET A 1 -21.42 49.94 -7.72
C MET A 1 -21.49 48.85 -6.66
N LEU A 2 -22.43 48.90 -5.70
CA LEU A 2 -22.60 47.88 -4.66
C LEU A 2 -22.94 46.46 -5.19
N HIS A 3 -23.74 46.38 -6.26
CA HIS A 3 -24.08 45.09 -6.91
C HIS A 3 -22.85 44.41 -7.54
N ASN A 4 -22.01 45.16 -8.26
CA ASN A 4 -20.80 44.61 -8.88
C ASN A 4 -19.76 44.21 -7.82
N LEU A 5 -19.72 44.90 -6.67
CA LEU A 5 -18.88 44.54 -5.52
C LEU A 5 -19.33 43.23 -4.85
N LEU A 6 -20.64 42.98 -4.82
CA LEU A 6 -21.21 41.74 -4.27
C LEU A 6 -20.90 40.53 -5.17
N TYR A 7 -20.98 40.71 -6.49
CA TYR A 7 -20.64 39.67 -7.47
C TYR A 7 -19.15 39.30 -7.44
N THR A 8 -18.25 40.28 -7.32
CA THR A 8 -16.80 40.00 -7.22
C THR A 8 -16.44 39.32 -5.90
N LEU A 9 -17.11 39.67 -4.79
CA LEU A 9 -16.93 38.99 -3.51
C LEU A 9 -17.37 37.51 -3.58
N CYS A 10 -18.50 37.24 -4.25
CA CYS A 10 -19.03 35.89 -4.43
C CYS A 10 -18.10 35.03 -5.32
N LEU A 11 -17.52 35.62 -6.36
CA LEU A 11 -16.56 34.95 -7.25
C LEU A 11 -15.23 34.61 -6.54
N MET A 12 -14.80 35.45 -5.59
CA MET A 12 -13.60 35.23 -4.78
C MET A 12 -13.76 34.09 -3.75
N VAL A 13 -14.98 33.90 -3.21
CA VAL A 13 -15.32 32.81 -2.28
C VAL A 13 -15.43 31.46 -2.99
N ILE A 14 -15.78 31.43 -4.28
CA ILE A 14 -15.88 30.19 -5.07
C ILE A 14 -14.49 29.63 -5.46
N MET A 15 -13.47 30.49 -5.57
CA MET A 15 -12.09 30.06 -5.90
C MET A 15 -11.32 29.44 -4.72
N THR A 16 -11.75 29.61 -3.47
CA THR A 16 -11.06 29.02 -2.30
C THR A 16 -11.46 27.57 -2.02
N ILE A 17 -12.47 27.05 -2.70
CA ILE A 17 -12.88 25.64 -2.62
C ILE A 17 -12.08 24.81 -3.62
N GLN A 18 -10.75 24.90 -3.55
CA GLN A 18 -9.92 23.88 -4.18
C GLN A 18 -9.97 22.65 -3.30
N THR A 19 -10.66 21.63 -3.79
CA THR A 19 -10.75 20.30 -3.19
C THR A 19 -9.37 19.64 -3.25
N ILE A 20 -8.57 19.85 -2.20
CA ILE A 20 -7.35 19.08 -2.02
C ILE A 20 -7.80 17.63 -1.77
N ALA A 21 -7.59 16.76 -2.75
CA ALA A 21 -7.50 15.32 -2.50
C ALA A 21 -6.28 15.11 -1.59
N GLN A 22 -6.48 15.26 -0.28
CA GLN A 22 -5.41 15.19 0.70
C GLN A 22 -4.93 13.74 0.84
N GLN A 23 -3.80 13.43 0.20
CA GLN A 23 -2.94 12.37 0.68
C GLN A 23 -2.28 12.87 1.96
N ASN A 24 -2.64 12.24 3.08
CA ASN A 24 -2.10 12.62 4.38
C ASN A 24 -0.95 11.70 4.73
N TRP A 25 0.22 12.28 5.00
CA TRP A 25 1.35 11.55 5.54
C TRP A 25 1.09 11.24 7.02
N VAL A 26 1.13 9.96 7.36
CA VAL A 26 1.07 9.45 8.73
C VAL A 26 2.50 9.10 9.13
N PRO A 27 3.17 9.95 9.93
CA PRO A 27 4.54 9.74 10.32
C PRO A 27 4.63 8.62 11.38
N PHE A 28 5.62 7.74 11.23
CA PHE A 28 5.98 6.76 12.25
C PHE A 28 7.22 7.23 13.01
N LEU A 29 8.22 7.70 12.26
CA LEU A 29 9.51 8.19 12.77
C LEU A 29 9.83 9.59 12.22
N LEU A 30 9.60 9.81 10.93
CA LEU A 30 9.91 11.08 10.26
C LEU A 30 8.64 11.80 9.84
N GLN A 31 8.60 13.11 10.13
CA GLN A 31 7.45 13.97 9.83
C GLN A 31 7.28 14.25 8.34
N THR A 32 8.32 14.07 7.54
CA THR A 32 8.32 14.30 6.10
C THR A 32 8.21 12.99 5.34
N LYS A 33 7.52 13.03 4.19
CA LYS A 33 7.41 11.90 3.26
C LYS A 33 8.80 11.40 2.89
N THR A 34 9.14 10.21 3.38
CA THR A 34 10.47 9.61 3.22
C THR A 34 10.33 8.14 2.89
N LYS A 35 11.11 7.69 1.90
CA LYS A 35 11.17 6.27 1.53
C LYS A 35 11.70 5.39 2.66
N PRO A 36 11.36 4.10 2.69
CA PRO A 36 11.96 3.16 3.62
C PRO A 36 13.48 3.13 3.51
N THR A 37 14.16 3.08 4.64
CA THR A 37 15.62 2.95 4.71
C THR A 37 15.99 1.49 4.86
N ILE A 38 16.94 1.02 4.05
CA ILE A 38 17.43 -0.37 4.08
C ILE A 38 18.91 -0.34 4.39
N ASN A 39 19.29 -0.92 5.51
CA ASN A 39 20.69 -0.99 5.94
C ASN A 39 21.15 -2.44 5.90
N LEU A 40 22.11 -2.73 5.04
CA LEU A 40 22.75 -4.04 4.98
C LEU A 40 23.64 -4.22 6.21
N THR A 41 23.40 -5.26 6.99
CA THR A 41 24.18 -5.57 8.21
C THR A 41 25.16 -6.71 7.99
N ALA A 42 24.84 -7.67 7.12
CA ALA A 42 25.76 -8.72 6.70
C ALA A 42 25.46 -9.16 5.26
N SER A 43 26.51 -9.48 4.50
CA SER A 43 26.40 -10.13 3.20
C SER A 43 27.61 -11.02 2.99
N ASN A 44 27.39 -12.33 3.07
CA ASN A 44 28.42 -13.33 2.85
C ASN A 44 27.83 -14.50 2.04
N SER A 45 28.64 -15.54 1.81
CA SER A 45 28.25 -16.69 1.00
C SER A 45 27.10 -17.54 1.56
N GLY A 46 26.75 -17.38 2.84
CA GLY A 46 25.69 -18.15 3.49
C GLY A 46 24.51 -17.30 3.99
N THR A 47 24.66 -16.00 4.15
CA THR A 47 23.61 -15.14 4.73
C THR A 47 23.69 -13.71 4.22
N VAL A 48 22.52 -13.15 3.93
CA VAL A 48 22.30 -11.72 3.73
C VAL A 48 21.36 -11.23 4.81
N SER A 49 21.84 -10.32 5.65
CA SER A 49 21.08 -9.70 6.73
C SER A 49 20.97 -8.22 6.48
N PHE A 50 19.78 -7.67 6.62
CA PHE A 50 19.52 -6.25 6.49
C PHE A 50 18.39 -5.83 7.41
N THR A 51 18.37 -4.56 7.78
CA THR A 51 17.26 -3.94 8.50
C THR A 51 16.46 -3.07 7.55
N VAL A 52 15.15 -3.04 7.77
CA VAL A 52 14.22 -2.19 7.01
C VAL A 52 13.52 -1.28 8.00
N GLN A 53 13.61 0.02 7.74
CA GLN A 53 12.96 1.05 8.54
C GLN A 53 11.90 1.76 7.69
N ILE A 54 10.65 1.69 8.13
CA ILE A 54 9.54 2.41 7.51
C ILE A 54 9.30 3.69 8.32
N ASN A 55 9.42 4.84 7.65
CA ASN A 55 9.41 6.14 8.32
C ASN A 55 8.00 6.74 8.48
N GLY A 56 7.04 6.24 7.70
CA GLY A 56 5.63 6.64 7.70
C GLY A 56 4.91 6.02 6.50
N MET A 57 3.63 6.35 6.36
CA MET A 57 2.80 5.94 5.24
C MET A 57 1.92 7.09 4.76
N GLU A 58 1.53 7.06 3.49
CA GLU A 58 0.46 7.91 2.97
C GLU A 58 -0.87 7.20 3.11
N THR A 59 -1.87 7.96 3.54
CA THR A 59 -3.27 7.52 3.54
C THR A 59 -4.10 8.45 2.68
N SER A 60 -4.98 7.88 1.86
CA SER A 60 -6.03 8.64 1.16
C SER A 60 -7.39 7.96 1.31
N HIS A 61 -8.44 8.76 1.32
CA HIS A 61 -9.80 8.25 1.48
C HIS A 61 -10.40 7.94 0.12
N ARG A 62 -11.03 6.77 0.01
CA ARG A 62 -11.73 6.32 -1.19
C ARG A 62 -13.12 5.83 -0.81
N LYS A 63 -14.15 6.39 -1.42
CA LYS A 63 -15.52 5.91 -1.28
C LYS A 63 -15.82 4.91 -2.39
N VAL A 64 -16.30 3.72 -2.01
CA VAL A 64 -16.74 2.66 -2.93
C VAL A 64 -18.16 2.27 -2.51
N GLY A 65 -19.14 2.63 -3.34
CA GLY A 65 -20.55 2.47 -2.99
C GLY A 65 -20.91 3.25 -1.72
N VAL A 66 -21.40 2.55 -0.70
CA VAL A 66 -21.76 3.12 0.61
C VAL A 66 -20.60 3.12 1.61
N SER A 67 -19.54 2.37 1.33
CA SER A 67 -18.42 2.16 2.25
C SER A 67 -17.29 3.16 2.00
N ALA A 68 -16.66 3.61 3.08
CA ALA A 68 -15.44 4.41 3.03
C ALA A 68 -14.23 3.52 3.34
N TYR A 69 -13.18 3.68 2.54
CA TYR A 69 -11.93 2.95 2.66
C TYR A 69 -10.74 3.90 2.75
N GLN A 70 -9.65 3.40 3.31
CA GLN A 70 -8.33 4.02 3.28
C GLN A 70 -7.45 3.26 2.29
N LYS A 71 -6.90 3.99 1.32
CA LYS A 71 -5.81 3.50 0.49
C LYS A 71 -4.51 3.85 1.20
N LEU A 72 -3.70 2.82 1.47
CA LEU A 72 -2.42 2.93 2.13
C LEU A 72 -1.30 2.81 1.10
N SER A 73 -0.27 3.65 1.21
CA SER A 73 0.93 3.52 0.39
C SER A 73 2.17 3.95 1.16
N ILE A 74 3.31 3.34 0.85
CA ILE A 74 4.62 3.81 1.31
C ILE A 74 5.43 4.20 0.07
N PRO A 75 6.34 5.18 0.14
CA PRO A 75 7.17 5.51 -1.01
C PRO A 75 8.03 4.31 -1.41
N ASP A 76 8.14 4.05 -2.71
CA ASP A 76 8.81 2.87 -3.30
C ASP A 76 8.22 1.51 -2.85
N GLY A 77 7.02 1.52 -2.26
CA GLY A 77 6.28 0.31 -1.90
C GLY A 77 5.38 -0.16 -3.03
N GLU A 78 5.22 -1.47 -3.10
CA GLU A 78 4.21 -2.13 -3.92
C GLU A 78 2.96 -2.40 -3.07
N VAL A 79 1.85 -2.79 -3.70
CA VAL A 79 0.62 -3.19 -2.99
C VAL A 79 0.21 -4.58 -3.45
N MET A 80 -0.43 -5.35 -2.56
CA MET A 80 -1.02 -6.62 -2.95
C MET A 80 -2.07 -6.41 -4.04
N THR A 81 -1.99 -7.16 -5.13
CA THR A 81 -2.88 -6.99 -6.30
C THR A 81 -3.93 -8.08 -6.43
N GLN A 82 -3.89 -9.12 -5.58
CA GLN A 82 -4.87 -10.19 -5.64
C GLN A 82 -6.27 -9.65 -5.31
N GLU A 83 -7.19 -9.87 -6.24
CA GLU A 83 -8.56 -9.36 -6.21
C GLU A 83 -9.25 -9.58 -4.87
N GLY A 84 -9.86 -8.51 -4.37
CA GLY A 84 -10.63 -8.48 -3.14
C GLY A 84 -9.86 -8.63 -1.84
N LEU A 85 -8.54 -8.86 -1.89
CA LEU A 85 -7.68 -8.78 -0.70
C LEU A 85 -7.39 -7.33 -0.34
N PRO A 86 -7.11 -7.01 0.93
CA PRO A 86 -6.70 -5.66 1.32
C PRO A 86 -5.42 -5.19 0.60
N GLN A 87 -5.43 -3.96 0.08
CA GLN A 87 -4.26 -3.30 -0.51
C GLN A 87 -3.26 -2.86 0.55
N VAL A 88 -2.56 -3.83 1.13
CA VAL A 88 -1.51 -3.57 2.11
C VAL A 88 -0.21 -3.25 1.37
N PRO A 89 0.47 -2.14 1.72
CA PRO A 89 1.76 -1.81 1.13
C PRO A 89 2.82 -2.81 1.57
N MET A 90 3.76 -3.11 0.68
CA MET A 90 4.88 -4.01 0.91
C MET A 90 6.16 -3.48 0.30
N ILE A 91 7.29 -3.87 0.87
CA ILE A 91 8.61 -3.60 0.32
C ILE A 91 9.10 -4.84 -0.40
N THR A 92 9.33 -4.71 -1.70
CA THR A 92 9.86 -5.77 -2.55
C THR A 92 11.35 -5.55 -2.80
N LYS A 93 12.17 -6.57 -2.58
CA LYS A 93 13.62 -6.52 -2.86
C LYS A 93 14.07 -7.73 -3.66
N LEU A 94 14.93 -7.46 -4.63
CA LEU A 94 15.68 -8.48 -5.34
C LEU A 94 17.03 -8.66 -4.65
N ILE A 95 17.29 -9.87 -4.18
CA ILE A 95 18.51 -10.22 -3.45
C ILE A 95 19.29 -11.24 -4.27
N ALA A 96 20.56 -10.98 -4.52
CA ALA A 96 21.46 -11.96 -5.14
C ALA A 96 21.70 -13.11 -4.15
N ILE A 97 21.53 -14.34 -4.63
CA ILE A 97 21.70 -15.56 -3.83
C ILE A 97 22.70 -16.50 -4.51
N PRO A 98 23.40 -17.36 -3.76
CA PRO A 98 24.26 -18.39 -4.34
C PRO A 98 23.46 -19.38 -5.19
N ASP A 99 24.08 -19.91 -6.26
CA ASP A 99 23.42 -20.85 -7.18
C ASP A 99 23.03 -22.16 -6.50
N CYS A 100 23.91 -22.65 -5.62
CA CYS A 100 23.85 -23.97 -5.01
C CYS A 100 23.17 -23.92 -3.63
N GLY A 101 21.85 -23.77 -3.61
CA GLY A 101 21.09 -23.87 -2.36
C GLY A 101 19.65 -23.39 -2.45
N ASP A 102 18.83 -23.95 -1.56
CA ASP A 102 17.55 -23.39 -1.19
C ASP A 102 17.78 -22.19 -0.27
N VAL A 103 16.90 -21.20 -0.38
CA VAL A 103 16.95 -19.98 0.42
C VAL A 103 15.70 -19.88 1.28
N SER A 104 15.88 -19.43 2.52
CA SER A 104 14.80 -19.15 3.44
C SER A 104 14.90 -17.72 3.95
N ILE A 105 13.77 -17.07 4.16
CA ILE A 105 13.71 -15.75 4.79
C ILE A 105 13.18 -15.90 6.22
N SER A 106 13.84 -15.21 7.16
CA SER A 106 13.35 -15.04 8.52
C SER A 106 13.26 -13.55 8.81
N VAL A 107 12.13 -13.11 9.35
CA VAL A 107 11.86 -11.70 9.65
C VAL A 107 11.54 -11.56 11.13
N SER A 108 12.37 -10.80 11.83
CA SER A 108 12.14 -10.38 13.21
C SER A 108 11.70 -8.92 13.25
N ARG A 109 10.59 -8.64 13.92
CA ARG A 109 10.10 -7.28 14.14
C ARG A 109 10.83 -6.64 15.32
N SER A 110 11.35 -5.43 15.14
CA SER A 110 12.00 -4.68 16.22
C SER A 110 11.04 -3.72 16.93
N ASN A 111 10.23 -2.98 16.16
CA ASN A 111 9.24 -2.02 16.66
C ASN A 111 7.92 -2.18 15.88
N GLU A 112 6.79 -2.10 16.59
CA GLU A 112 5.45 -2.19 16.01
C GLU A 112 4.62 -0.98 16.43
N LEU A 113 3.87 -0.42 15.48
CA LEU A 113 2.87 0.62 15.72
C LEU A 113 1.50 0.08 15.30
N GLN A 114 0.54 0.16 16.21
CA GLN A 114 -0.83 -0.28 15.95
C GLN A 114 -1.73 0.92 15.68
N PHE A 115 -2.39 0.90 14.52
CA PHE A 115 -3.38 1.90 14.15
C PHE A 115 -4.78 1.28 14.19
N THR A 116 -5.74 1.98 14.77
CA THR A 116 -7.15 1.55 14.85
C THR A 116 -8.01 2.32 13.86
N ASN A 117 -9.17 1.76 13.52
CA ASN A 117 -10.19 2.39 12.65
C ASN A 117 -9.74 2.60 11.19
N TYR A 118 -8.90 1.70 10.68
CA TYR A 118 -8.56 1.62 9.27
C TYR A 118 -9.36 0.51 8.57
N ASN A 119 -10.09 0.89 7.53
CA ASN A 119 -10.75 -0.02 6.61
C ASN A 119 -10.01 0.01 5.27
N VAL A 120 -9.05 -0.89 5.09
CA VAL A 120 -8.15 -0.85 3.93
C VAL A 120 -8.90 -1.17 2.64
N LEU A 121 -8.64 -0.39 1.59
CA LEU A 121 -9.25 -0.56 0.28
C LEU A 121 -8.94 -1.97 -0.28
N PRO A 122 -9.93 -2.74 -0.78
CA PRO A 122 -9.67 -4.02 -1.43
C PRO A 122 -9.00 -3.81 -2.79
N SER A 123 -8.29 -4.82 -3.27
CA SER A 123 -7.70 -4.79 -4.60
C SER A 123 -8.78 -4.93 -5.68
N PRO A 124 -8.81 -4.02 -6.67
CA PRO A 124 -9.85 -4.03 -7.67
C PRO A 124 -9.65 -5.17 -8.66
N ARG A 125 -10.75 -5.59 -9.26
CA ARG A 125 -10.75 -6.26 -10.56
C ARG A 125 -10.99 -5.25 -11.66
N TYR A 126 -10.46 -5.54 -12.84
CA TYR A 126 -10.64 -4.68 -14.01
C TYR A 126 -11.69 -5.28 -14.92
N GLU A 127 -12.78 -4.54 -15.13
CA GLU A 127 -13.81 -4.88 -16.11
C GLU A 127 -13.68 -4.01 -17.35
N LYS A 128 -13.85 -4.61 -18.52
CA LYS A 128 -13.99 -3.85 -19.77
C LYS A 128 -15.35 -3.18 -19.79
N LYS A 129 -15.38 -1.88 -19.96
CA LYS A 129 -16.60 -1.09 -20.15
C LYS A 129 -16.47 -0.27 -21.43
N LYS A 130 -17.52 -0.28 -22.23
CA LYS A 130 -17.63 0.59 -23.40
C LYS A 130 -17.78 2.04 -22.95
N SER A 131 -16.91 2.91 -23.44
CA SER A 131 -17.02 4.35 -23.27
C SER A 131 -18.10 4.94 -24.16
N PRO A 132 -18.58 6.17 -23.85
CA PRO A 132 -19.57 6.85 -24.68
C PRO A 132 -19.15 7.04 -26.13
N ASP A 133 -17.85 7.03 -26.41
CA ASP A 133 -17.23 7.12 -27.74
C ASP A 133 -17.04 5.76 -28.45
N GLY A 134 -17.46 4.66 -27.80
CA GLY A 134 -17.37 3.30 -28.33
C GLY A 134 -16.02 2.60 -28.10
N SER A 135 -15.04 3.28 -27.49
CA SER A 135 -13.75 2.69 -27.11
C SER A 135 -13.89 1.75 -25.90
N ASP A 136 -12.96 0.79 -25.76
CA ASP A 136 -12.91 -0.10 -24.60
C ASP A 136 -12.09 0.56 -23.49
N GLU A 137 -12.72 0.89 -22.37
CA GLU A 137 -12.06 1.37 -21.15
C GLU A 137 -11.99 0.27 -20.08
N LEU A 138 -10.91 0.25 -19.31
CA LEU A 138 -10.81 -0.59 -18.12
C LEU A 138 -11.34 0.17 -16.91
N LYS A 139 -12.40 -0.36 -16.30
CA LYS A 139 -12.99 0.18 -15.08
C LYS A 139 -12.59 -0.67 -13.88
N GLU A 140 -12.12 -0.01 -12.83
CA GLU A 140 -11.89 -0.63 -11.52
C GLU A 140 -13.22 -0.96 -10.83
N VAL A 141 -13.36 -2.22 -10.42
CA VAL A 141 -14.47 -2.71 -9.59
C VAL A 141 -13.89 -3.28 -8.31
N PHE A 142 -14.36 -2.77 -7.18
CA PHE A 142 -13.86 -3.11 -5.85
C PHE A 142 -14.88 -4.01 -5.16
N GLU A 143 -14.45 -5.21 -4.77
CA GLU A 143 -15.28 -6.18 -4.07
C GLU A 143 -14.47 -6.79 -2.92
N GLU A 144 -14.99 -6.78 -1.69
CA GLU A 144 -14.27 -7.33 -0.54
C GLU A 144 -14.27 -8.87 -0.58
N ASN A 145 -13.10 -9.46 -0.34
CA ASN A 145 -13.05 -10.86 0.04
C ASN A 145 -13.59 -11.01 1.47
N LYS A 146 -14.85 -11.43 1.58
CA LYS A 146 -15.57 -11.55 2.86
C LYS A 146 -14.83 -12.44 3.87
N SER A 147 -14.13 -13.49 3.47
CA SER A 147 -13.43 -14.36 4.42
C SER A 147 -12.29 -13.62 5.11
N VAL A 148 -11.55 -12.78 4.38
CA VAL A 148 -10.45 -11.98 4.93
C VAL A 148 -10.98 -10.79 5.72
N TYR A 149 -11.91 -10.02 5.16
CA TYR A 149 -12.44 -8.81 5.78
C TYR A 149 -13.29 -9.07 7.03
N SER A 150 -13.88 -10.27 7.17
CA SER A 150 -14.61 -10.67 8.38
C SER A 150 -13.77 -11.45 9.39
N SER A 151 -12.55 -11.85 9.03
CA SER A 151 -11.64 -12.53 9.94
C SER A 151 -11.07 -11.55 10.96
N ASN A 152 -10.87 -12.01 12.19
CA ASN A 152 -10.13 -11.28 13.23
C ASN A 152 -8.68 -11.77 13.29
N ALA A 153 -8.03 -11.85 12.14
CA ALA A 153 -6.68 -12.37 11.98
C ALA A 153 -5.77 -11.34 11.29
N ASP A 154 -4.47 -11.47 11.53
CA ASP A 154 -3.46 -10.67 10.85
C ASP A 154 -3.39 -11.07 9.38
N PHE A 155 -3.50 -10.08 8.49
CA PHE A 155 -3.32 -10.22 7.06
C PHE A 155 -2.04 -9.49 6.63
N PRO A 156 -1.17 -10.10 5.82
CA PRO A 156 -1.30 -11.42 5.16
C PRO A 156 -0.92 -12.63 6.04
N GLY A 157 -0.62 -12.43 7.32
CA GLY A 157 -0.26 -13.51 8.27
C GLY A 157 1.21 -13.95 8.19
N LYS A 158 2.02 -13.27 7.38
CA LYS A 158 3.48 -13.45 7.28
C LYS A 158 4.15 -12.06 7.22
N TYR A 159 5.34 -11.94 7.80
CA TYR A 159 6.12 -10.69 7.81
C TYR A 159 7.18 -10.62 6.71
N GLY A 160 7.43 -11.74 6.04
CA GLY A 160 8.25 -11.79 4.85
C GLY A 160 8.09 -13.12 4.14
N GLU A 161 8.21 -13.09 2.82
CA GLU A 161 8.17 -14.28 2.00
C GLU A 161 9.05 -14.14 0.76
N ILE A 162 9.58 -15.27 0.29
CA ILE A 162 10.24 -15.37 -1.01
C ILE A 162 9.16 -15.73 -2.01
N ILE A 163 8.87 -14.83 -2.94
CA ILE A 163 7.82 -15.02 -3.93
C ILE A 163 8.29 -15.94 -5.03
N GLU A 164 9.50 -15.70 -5.53
CA GLU A 164 10.10 -16.44 -6.62
C GLU A 164 11.61 -16.31 -6.57
N THR A 165 12.28 -17.29 -7.19
CA THR A 165 13.70 -17.24 -7.49
C THR A 165 13.89 -17.33 -8.99
N GLY A 166 14.87 -16.63 -9.52
CA GLY A 166 15.17 -16.64 -10.95
C GLY A 166 16.63 -16.25 -11.21
N TYR A 167 16.94 -15.98 -12.48
CA TYR A 167 18.27 -15.55 -12.90
C TYR A 167 18.18 -14.20 -13.60
N VAL A 168 19.03 -13.26 -13.18
CA VAL A 168 19.22 -11.98 -13.87
C VAL A 168 20.66 -11.95 -14.38
N ARG A 169 20.82 -12.04 -15.70
CA ARG A 169 22.15 -12.02 -16.37
C ARG A 169 23.14 -13.06 -15.80
N GLY A 170 22.65 -14.27 -15.48
CA GLY A 170 23.46 -15.36 -14.93
C GLY A 170 23.63 -15.34 -13.41
N GLN A 171 23.19 -14.29 -12.71
CA GLN A 171 23.16 -14.27 -11.24
C GLN A 171 21.81 -14.79 -10.75
N LYS A 172 21.79 -15.83 -9.89
CA LYS A 172 20.57 -16.24 -9.20
C LYS A 172 20.11 -15.16 -8.23
N VAL A 173 18.83 -14.82 -8.27
CA VAL A 173 18.20 -13.80 -7.43
C VAL A 173 16.91 -14.35 -6.81
N ALA A 174 16.61 -13.90 -5.60
CA ALA A 174 15.33 -14.11 -4.93
C ALA A 174 14.56 -12.80 -4.84
N ARG A 175 13.27 -12.83 -5.19
CA ARG A 175 12.35 -11.72 -4.93
C ARG A 175 11.69 -11.92 -3.57
N CYS A 176 12.02 -11.05 -2.63
CA CYS A 176 11.52 -11.08 -1.27
C CYS A 176 10.52 -9.95 -1.05
N ASN A 177 9.35 -10.29 -0.52
CA ASN A 177 8.31 -9.34 -0.14
C ASN A 177 8.28 -9.21 1.38
N LEU A 178 8.21 -7.97 1.85
CA LEU A 178 8.09 -7.61 3.26
C LEU A 178 6.82 -6.76 3.43
N PRO A 179 5.66 -7.40 3.66
CA PRO A 179 4.40 -6.70 3.77
C PRO A 179 4.26 -5.98 5.11
N CYS A 180 3.58 -4.82 5.09
CA CYS A 180 2.95 -4.32 6.31
C CYS A 180 1.85 -5.31 6.74
N THR A 181 1.43 -5.27 8.00
CA THR A 181 0.38 -6.15 8.51
C THR A 181 -0.82 -5.32 8.92
N ILE A 182 -2.01 -5.84 8.64
CA ILE A 182 -3.27 -5.26 9.11
C ILE A 182 -4.10 -6.33 9.80
N GLN A 183 -4.93 -5.92 10.74
CA GLN A 183 -5.93 -6.78 11.34
C GLN A 183 -7.31 -6.20 11.01
N SER A 184 -8.14 -6.96 10.28
CA SER A 184 -9.51 -6.53 10.06
C SER A 184 -10.31 -6.80 11.33
N ARG A 185 -10.93 -5.76 11.91
CA ARG A 185 -11.91 -5.94 12.98
C ARG A 185 -13.17 -5.21 12.57
N LYS A 186 -14.18 -5.96 12.13
CA LYS A 186 -15.54 -5.40 11.99
C LYS A 186 -16.02 -5.06 13.41
N GLN A 187 -16.06 -3.79 13.76
CA GLN A 187 -16.77 -3.37 14.97
C GLN A 187 -18.23 -3.78 14.78
N LYS A 188 -18.69 -4.74 15.59
CA LYS A 188 -20.12 -4.99 15.77
C LYS A 188 -20.68 -3.70 16.38
N ASN A 189 -21.44 -2.94 15.59
CA ASN A 189 -22.47 -2.05 16.14
C ASN A 189 -23.61 -2.92 16.67
#